data_AF-A0A2G8LE76-F1
#
_entry.id   AF-A0A2G8LE76-F1
#
_cell.length_a   1.000
_cell.length_b   1.000
_cell.length_c   1.000
_cell.angle_alpha   90.00
_cell.angle_beta   90.00
_cell.angle_gamma   90.00
#
_symmetry.space_group_name_H-M   'P 1'
#
loop_
_entity.id
_entity.type
_entity.pdbx_description
1 polymer ?
#
loop_
_entity_poly.entity_id
_entity_poly.type
_entity_poly.pdbx_seq_one_letter_code
_entity_poly.pdbx_strand_id
1 'polypeptide(L)'
;MAIGYLPLALVRLNFRELATNNSTQRLVAGYPAMQQFIQYLENNYISDNGNFPAQLWNVFHRDNDTRTNNHVEGFHQRWNNIIGRAHPSLWLFLRKMKDEQHLLEITVASAGRGEAPPHRRRKWCTLQQRITRLRDEYLNGKRTLQR
;
A
#
# COMPACT_ATOMS: atom_id res chain seq x y z
N MET A 1 -4.72 -1.31 5.76
CA MET A 1 -5.57 -2.00 4.77
C MET A 1 -5.12 -3.44 4.60
N ALA A 2 -5.98 -4.43 4.88
CA ALA A 2 -5.65 -5.86 4.75
C ALA A 2 -6.03 -6.44 3.37
N ILE A 3 -7.08 -5.92 2.73
CA ILE A 3 -7.63 -6.45 1.47
C ILE A 3 -6.65 -6.41 0.29
N GLY A 4 -5.75 -5.43 0.24
CA GLY A 4 -4.73 -5.33 -0.81
C GLY A 4 -3.67 -6.43 -0.76
N TYR A 5 -3.55 -7.15 0.36
CA TYR A 5 -2.62 -8.29 0.52
C TYR A 5 -3.24 -9.63 0.17
N LEU A 6 -4.48 -9.64 -0.34
CA LEU A 6 -5.15 -10.86 -0.76
C LEU A 6 -5.06 -11.02 -2.30
N PRO A 7 -5.06 -12.26 -2.79
CA PRO A 7 -5.18 -12.52 -4.23
C PRO A 7 -6.43 -11.85 -4.78
N LEU A 8 -6.29 -11.12 -5.90
CA LEU A 8 -7.38 -10.33 -6.47
C LEU A 8 -8.60 -11.21 -6.83
N ALA A 9 -8.35 -12.41 -7.36
CA ALA A 9 -9.40 -13.37 -7.67
C ALA A 9 -10.24 -13.74 -6.44
N LEU A 10 -9.59 -13.94 -5.28
CA LEU A 10 -10.28 -14.22 -4.04
C LEU A 10 -11.08 -13.02 -3.54
N VAL A 11 -10.51 -11.82 -3.63
CA VAL A 11 -11.22 -10.59 -3.24
C VAL A 11 -12.51 -10.44 -4.05
N ARG A 12 -12.45 -10.66 -5.36
CA ARG A 12 -13.61 -10.59 -6.26
C ARG A 12 -14.64 -11.66 -5.97
N LEU A 13 -14.20 -12.89 -5.74
CA LEU A 13 -15.08 -14.01 -5.40
C LEU A 13 -15.82 -13.74 -4.08
N ASN A 14 -15.09 -13.40 -3.02
CA ASN A 14 -15.68 -13.11 -1.71
C ASN A 14 -16.60 -11.88 -1.74
N PHE A 15 -16.26 -10.86 -2.53
CA PHE A 15 -17.13 -9.70 -2.71
C PHE A 15 -18.45 -10.08 -3.37
N ARG A 16 -18.41 -10.91 -4.42
CA ARG A 16 -19.61 -11.44 -5.09
C ARG A 16 -20.45 -12.26 -4.13
N GLU A 17 -19.83 -13.19 -3.40
CA GLU A 17 -20.54 -14.01 -2.40
C GLU A 17 -21.20 -13.15 -1.33
N LEU A 18 -20.50 -12.13 -0.81
CA LEU A 18 -21.04 -11.17 0.14
C LEU A 18 -22.24 -10.43 -0.44
N ALA A 19 -22.12 -9.92 -1.67
CA ALA A 19 -23.16 -9.18 -2.35
C ALA A 19 -24.41 -10.05 -2.61
N THR A 20 -24.23 -11.32 -2.99
CA THR A 20 -25.34 -12.25 -3.28
C THR A 20 -25.94 -12.93 -2.06
N ASN A 21 -25.32 -12.81 -0.88
CA ASN A 21 -25.79 -13.48 0.33
C ASN A 21 -27.21 -13.02 0.70
N ASN A 22 -28.07 -13.96 1.08
CA ASN A 22 -29.43 -13.71 1.56
C ASN A 22 -29.50 -12.66 2.67
N SER A 23 -28.53 -12.61 3.59
CA SER A 23 -28.49 -11.60 4.65
C SER A 23 -28.27 -10.19 4.07
N THR A 24 -27.31 -10.06 3.15
CA THR A 24 -27.01 -8.80 2.45
C THR A 24 -28.18 -8.36 1.58
N GLN A 25 -28.81 -9.29 0.85
CA GLN A 25 -29.96 -9.00 0.01
C GLN A 25 -31.17 -8.52 0.83
N ARG A 26 -31.41 -9.10 2.01
CA ARG A 26 -32.44 -8.60 2.95
C ARG A 26 -32.13 -7.18 3.43
N LEU A 27 -30.87 -6.89 3.76
CA LEU A 27 -30.45 -5.53 4.15
C LEU A 27 -30.60 -4.54 3.00
N VAL A 28 -30.23 -4.93 1.78
CA VAL A 28 -30.37 -4.11 0.57
C VAL A 28 -31.84 -3.81 0.28
N ALA A 29 -32.74 -4.79 0.46
CA ALA A 29 -34.18 -4.59 0.28
C ALA A 29 -34.78 -3.59 1.28
N GLY A 30 -34.27 -3.55 2.52
CA GLY A 30 -34.70 -2.58 3.54
C GLY A 30 -34.03 -1.21 3.43
N TYR A 31 -32.87 -1.11 2.79
CA TYR A 31 -32.03 0.09 2.76
C TYR A 31 -31.45 0.33 1.36
N PRO A 32 -32.10 1.15 0.51
CA PRO A 32 -31.61 1.46 -0.84
C PRO A 32 -30.20 2.08 -0.86
N ALA A 33 -29.81 2.81 0.19
CA ALA A 33 -28.46 3.36 0.33
C ALA A 33 -27.38 2.25 0.41
N MET A 34 -27.72 1.08 0.98
CA MET A 34 -26.81 -0.07 1.02
C MET A 34 -26.57 -0.62 -0.38
N GLN A 35 -27.60 -0.65 -1.23
CA GLN A 35 -27.45 -1.02 -2.64
C GLN A 35 -26.49 -0.08 -3.36
N GLN A 36 -26.69 1.23 -3.19
CA GLN A 36 -25.85 2.26 -3.79
C GLN A 36 -24.40 2.14 -3.33
N PHE A 37 -24.18 1.83 -2.05
CA PHE A 37 -22.85 1.62 -1.51
C PHE A 37 -22.15 0.39 -2.09
N ILE A 38 -22.83 -0.75 -2.19
CA ILE A 38 -22.28 -1.97 -2.81
C ILE A 38 -21.96 -1.71 -4.28
N GLN A 39 -22.88 -1.06 -5.01
CA GLN A 39 -22.66 -0.71 -6.42
C GLN A 39 -21.50 0.27 -6.59
N TYR A 40 -21.36 1.25 -5.69
CA TYR A 40 -20.23 2.17 -5.67
C TYR A 40 -18.92 1.41 -5.50
N LEU A 41 -18.82 0.50 -4.53
CA LEU A 41 -17.62 -0.32 -4.33
C LEU A 41 -17.30 -1.18 -5.55
N GLU A 42 -18.31 -1.80 -6.14
CA GLU A 42 -18.16 -2.61 -7.35
C GLU A 42 -17.62 -1.79 -8.52
N ASN A 43 -18.26 -0.65 -8.80
CA ASN A 43 -17.94 0.22 -9.93
C ASN A 43 -16.60 0.93 -9.77
N ASN A 44 -16.14 1.15 -8.54
CA ASN A 44 -14.92 1.92 -8.30
C ASN A 44 -13.71 1.01 -8.06
N TYR A 45 -13.83 -0.07 -7.29
CA TYR A 45 -12.68 -0.81 -6.77
C TYR A 45 -12.58 -2.28 -7.23
N ILE A 46 -13.70 -2.93 -7.53
CA ILE A 46 -13.74 -4.39 -7.79
C ILE A 46 -13.69 -4.69 -9.29
N SER A 47 -14.49 -3.96 -10.08
CA SER A 47 -14.60 -4.11 -11.53
C SER A 47 -13.28 -3.82 -12.23
N ASP A 48 -13.00 -4.53 -13.32
CA ASP A 48 -11.81 -4.32 -14.15
C ASP A 48 -11.75 -2.90 -14.73
N ASN A 49 -12.91 -2.33 -15.07
CA ASN A 49 -13.05 -0.98 -15.63
C ASN A 49 -13.41 0.08 -14.58
N GLY A 50 -13.13 -0.18 -13.30
CA GLY A 50 -13.46 0.76 -12.24
C GLY A 50 -12.56 1.99 -12.22
N ASN A 51 -13.05 3.08 -11.62
CA ASN A 51 -12.29 4.34 -11.48
C ASN A 51 -10.97 4.15 -10.71
N PHE A 52 -10.92 3.18 -9.80
CA PHE A 52 -9.74 2.81 -9.02
C PHE A 52 -9.35 1.36 -9.32
N PRO A 53 -8.61 1.11 -10.42
CA PRO A 53 -8.23 -0.23 -10.82
C PRO A 53 -7.43 -0.94 -9.72
N ALA A 54 -7.56 -2.27 -9.67
CA ALA A 54 -6.93 -3.11 -8.66
C ALA A 54 -5.41 -2.89 -8.54
N GLN A 55 -4.77 -2.53 -9.64
CA GLN A 55 -3.36 -2.20 -9.71
C GLN A 55 -3.00 -1.07 -8.75
N LEU A 56 -3.88 -0.11 -8.44
CA LEU A 56 -3.58 1.01 -7.52
C LEU A 56 -3.52 0.58 -6.06
N TRP A 57 -4.35 -0.38 -5.64
CA TRP A 57 -4.56 -0.71 -4.22
C TRP A 57 -4.14 -2.14 -3.85
N ASN A 58 -4.09 -3.06 -4.81
CA ASN A 58 -3.66 -4.44 -4.60
C ASN A 58 -2.13 -4.51 -4.65
N VAL A 59 -1.56 -5.06 -3.59
CA VAL A 59 -0.10 -5.19 -3.38
C VAL A 59 0.34 -6.65 -3.29
N PHE A 60 -0.56 -7.61 -3.55
CA PHE A 60 -0.28 -9.04 -3.39
C PHE A 60 0.90 -9.50 -4.26
N HIS A 61 0.94 -9.06 -5.52
CA HIS A 61 2.03 -9.34 -6.46
C HIS A 61 3.12 -8.26 -6.50
N ARG A 62 3.03 -7.20 -5.68
CA ARG A 62 4.03 -6.14 -5.66
C ARG A 62 5.19 -6.50 -4.72
N ASP A 63 6.35 -5.93 -5.04
CA ASP A 63 7.47 -5.97 -4.12
C ASP A 63 7.18 -5.14 -2.87
N ASN A 64 7.65 -5.67 -1.75
CA ASN A 64 7.26 -5.17 -0.44
C ASN A 64 7.87 -3.81 -0.08
N ASP A 65 8.88 -3.37 -0.82
CA ASP A 65 9.50 -2.07 -0.60
C ASP A 65 8.67 -0.95 -1.26
N THR A 66 7.97 -1.16 -2.38
CA THR A 66 7.16 -0.12 -3.07
C THR A 66 5.65 -0.38 -2.94
N ARG A 67 5.19 -0.67 -1.72
CA ARG A 67 3.78 -1.01 -1.45
C ARG A 67 2.82 0.15 -1.73
N THR A 68 3.21 1.36 -1.37
CA THR A 68 2.39 2.59 -1.41
C THR A 68 3.30 3.81 -1.60
N ASN A 69 2.71 5.01 -1.52
CA ASN A 69 3.41 6.30 -1.47
C ASN A 69 4.20 6.54 -0.16
N ASN A 70 4.38 5.55 0.73
CA ASN A 70 5.05 5.72 2.03
C ASN A 70 6.45 6.36 1.92
N HIS A 71 7.19 6.09 0.84
CA HIS A 71 8.49 6.71 0.59
C HIS A 71 8.37 8.21 0.34
N VAL A 72 7.37 8.61 -0.45
CA VAL A 72 7.07 10.01 -0.74
C VAL A 72 6.58 10.72 0.51
N GLU A 73 5.68 10.09 1.28
CA GLU A 73 5.19 10.62 2.56
C GLU A 73 6.34 10.78 3.57
N GLY A 74 7.20 9.77 3.68
CA GLY A 74 8.38 9.80 4.55
C GLY A 74 9.38 10.87 4.13
N PHE A 75 9.62 11.03 2.83
CA PHE A 75 10.44 12.11 2.28
C PHE A 75 9.83 13.48 2.61
N HIS A 76 8.55 13.71 2.32
CA HIS A 76 7.88 14.98 2.62
C HIS A 76 7.90 15.31 4.11
N GLN A 77 7.69 14.32 4.98
CA GLN A 77 7.77 14.52 6.42
C GLN A 77 9.19 14.93 6.86
N ARG A 78 10.22 14.20 6.40
CA ARG A 78 11.62 14.56 6.66
C ARG A 78 11.95 15.95 6.13
N TRP A 79 11.53 16.24 4.90
CA TRP A 79 11.77 17.51 4.22
C TRP A 79 11.14 18.69 4.95
N ASN A 80 9.88 18.56 5.36
CA ASN A 80 9.19 19.56 6.17
C ASN A 80 9.91 19.81 7.50
N ASN A 81 10.43 18.76 8.14
CA ASN A 81 11.23 18.89 9.37
C ASN A 81 12.58 19.60 9.11
N ILE A 82 13.25 19.32 7.99
CA ILE A 82 14.53 19.96 7.60
C ILE A 82 14.34 21.45 7.32
N ILE A 83 13.26 21.82 6.63
CA ILE A 83 12.92 23.22 6.38
C ILE A 83 12.50 23.91 7.68
N GLY A 84 11.68 23.25 8.50
CA GLY A 84 11.22 23.73 9.80
C GLY A 84 10.36 25.01 9.74
N ARG A 85 9.85 25.37 8.56
CA ARG A 85 9.07 26.60 8.31
C ARG A 85 7.98 26.33 7.28
N ALA A 86 6.79 26.86 7.51
CA ALA A 86 5.67 26.77 6.56
C ALA A 86 5.93 27.57 5.27
N HIS A 87 6.58 28.72 5.38
CA HIS A 87 6.88 29.61 4.26
C HIS A 87 8.38 29.97 4.24
N PRO A 88 9.26 29.07 3.76
CA PRO A 88 10.68 29.37 3.64
C PRO A 88 10.94 30.42 2.55
N SER A 89 11.96 31.26 2.74
CA SER A 89 12.45 32.08 1.65
C SER A 89 13.09 31.21 0.57
N LEU A 90 13.07 31.67 -0.68
CA LEU A 90 13.68 30.95 -1.81
C LEU A 90 15.15 30.59 -1.52
N TRP A 91 15.90 31.50 -0.89
CA TRP A 91 17.30 31.27 -0.56
C TRP A 91 17.50 30.16 0.47
N LEU A 92 16.65 30.13 1.51
CA LEU A 92 16.68 29.05 2.51
C LEU A 92 16.33 27.71 1.86
N PHE A 93 15.29 27.69 1.02
CA PHE A 93 14.88 26.50 0.28
C PHE A 93 16.01 25.94 -0.58
N LEU A 94 16.67 26.79 -1.39
CA LEU A 94 17.80 26.38 -2.24
C LEU A 94 18.97 25.85 -1.43
N ARG A 95 19.29 26.47 -0.29
CA ARG A 95 20.34 25.99 0.60
C ARG A 95 20.02 24.60 1.14
N LYS A 96 18.80 24.39 1.65
CA LYS A 96 18.36 23.09 2.16
C LYS A 96 18.32 22.02 1.06
N MET A 97 17.98 22.37 -0.18
CA MET A 97 18.03 21.42 -1.30
C MET A 97 19.45 20.96 -1.60
N LYS A 98 20.42 21.88 -1.58
CA LYS A 98 21.84 21.52 -1.76
C LYS A 98 22.34 20.60 -0.65
N ASP A 99 21.97 20.90 0.60
CA ASP A 99 22.32 20.07 1.75
C ASP A 99 21.74 18.65 1.60
N GLU A 100 20.48 18.53 1.20
CA GLU A 100 19.83 17.22 1.01
C GLU A 100 20.41 16.44 -0.18
N GLN A 101 20.73 17.11 -1.29
CA GLN A 101 21.41 16.49 -2.44
C GLN A 101 22.77 15.91 -2.01
N HIS A 102 23.56 16.66 -1.25
CA HIS A 102 24.86 16.19 -0.77
C HIS A 102 24.72 14.93 0.11
N LEU A 103 23.75 14.90 1.02
CA LEU A 103 23.46 13.72 1.85
C LEU A 103 23.02 12.51 1.02
N LEU A 104 22.23 12.74 -0.03
CA LEU A 104 21.81 11.68 -0.96
C LEU A 104 23.01 11.10 -1.72
N GLU A 105 23.91 11.95 -2.22
CA GLU A 105 25.14 11.51 -2.92
C GLU A 105 26.02 10.64 -2.01
N ILE A 106 26.21 11.04 -0.74
CA ILE A 106 26.92 10.23 0.25
C ILE A 106 26.23 8.88 0.44
N THR A 107 24.91 8.87 0.60
CA THR A 107 24.12 7.65 0.80
C THR A 107 24.24 6.69 -0.39
N VAL A 108 24.17 7.22 -1.62
CA VAL A 108 24.33 6.45 -2.85
C VAL A 108 25.75 5.88 -2.97
N ALA A 109 26.77 6.68 -2.66
CA ALA A 109 28.16 6.23 -2.68
C ALA A 109 28.42 5.12 -1.64
N SER A 110 27.87 5.26 -0.43
CA SER A 110 27.91 4.21 0.61
C SER A 110 27.24 2.92 0.14
N ALA A 111 26.06 3.01 -0.47
CA ALA A 111 25.37 1.84 -1.03
C ALA A 111 26.20 1.18 -2.14
N GLY A 112 26.85 1.97 -3.01
CA GLY A 112 27.75 1.48 -4.06
C GLY A 112 28.99 0.77 -3.52
N ARG A 113 29.46 1.12 -2.31
CA ARG A 113 30.52 0.41 -1.59
C ARG A 113 30.06 -0.87 -0.89
N GLY A 114 28.76 -1.17 -0.90
CA GLY A 114 28.19 -2.32 -0.20
C GLY A 114 28.04 -2.12 1.31
N GLU A 115 28.03 -0.88 1.80
CA GLU A 115 27.74 -0.60 3.21
C GLU A 115 26.31 -1.05 3.55
N ALA A 116 26.13 -1.56 4.77
CA ALA A 116 24.83 -2.08 5.20
C ALA A 116 23.77 -0.96 5.21
N PRO A 117 22.54 -1.24 4.75
CA PRO A 117 21.47 -0.25 4.75
C PRO A 117 21.08 0.15 6.18
N PRO A 118 20.39 1.30 6.35
CA PRO A 118 19.92 1.75 7.65
C PRO A 118 19.13 0.66 8.39
N HIS A 119 19.38 0.54 9.69
CA HIS A 119 18.74 -0.48 10.51
C HIS A 119 17.21 -0.33 10.50
N ARG A 120 16.51 -1.36 9.99
CA ARG A 120 15.05 -1.47 10.02
C ARG A 120 14.62 -2.11 11.33
N ARG A 121 13.61 -1.54 12.01
CA ARG A 121 13.12 -2.09 13.29
C ARG A 121 12.69 -3.55 13.14
N ARG A 122 13.15 -4.42 14.05
CA ARG A 122 12.90 -5.88 14.04
C ARG A 122 11.44 -6.25 13.82
N LYS A 123 10.51 -5.56 14.49
CA LYS A 123 9.05 -5.75 14.32
C LYS A 123 8.63 -5.75 12.83
N TRP A 124 9.11 -4.77 12.06
CA TRP A 124 8.76 -4.62 10.66
C TRP A 124 9.42 -5.68 9.79
N CYS A 125 10.67 -6.06 10.08
CA CYS A 125 11.33 -7.18 9.41
C CYS A 125 10.58 -8.49 9.64
N THR A 126 10.17 -8.78 10.87
CA THR A 126 9.42 -10.00 11.22
C THR A 126 8.05 -10.02 10.57
N LEU A 127 7.32 -8.89 10.57
CA LEU A 127 6.04 -8.79 9.87
C LEU A 127 6.22 -9.00 8.37
N GLN A 128 7.28 -8.42 7.79
CA GLN A 128 7.59 -8.55 6.38
C GLN A 128 7.85 -9.99 5.98
N GLN A 129 8.73 -10.67 6.72
CA GLN A 129 9.04 -12.08 6.54
C GLN A 129 7.79 -12.94 6.65
N ARG A 130 6.92 -12.66 7.63
CA ARG A 130 5.66 -13.38 7.80
C ARG A 130 4.73 -13.21 6.60
N ILE A 131 4.54 -11.99 6.10
CA ILE A 131 3.68 -11.72 4.93
C ILE A 131 4.24 -12.42 3.69
N THR A 132 5.55 -12.29 3.43
CA THR A 132 6.21 -12.94 2.30
C THR A 132 6.04 -14.46 2.37
N ARG A 133 6.32 -15.07 3.52
CA ARG A 133 6.15 -16.51 3.74
C ARG A 133 4.71 -16.97 3.45
N LEU A 134 3.72 -16.27 3.99
CA LEU A 134 2.30 -16.63 3.80
C LEU A 134 1.87 -16.52 2.34
N ARG A 135 2.34 -15.49 1.64
CA ARG A 135 2.13 -15.33 0.19
C ARG A 135 2.73 -16.49 -0.58
N ASP A 136 3.97 -16.85 -0.27
CA ASP A 136 4.68 -17.91 -1.00
C ASP A 136 4.08 -19.30 -0.68
N GLU A 137 3.64 -19.55 0.55
CA GLU A 137 2.87 -20.76 0.91
C GLU A 137 1.57 -20.88 0.10
N TYR A 138 0.87 -19.75 -0.11
CA TYR A 138 -0.34 -19.72 -0.94
C TYR A 138 -0.06 -19.96 -2.42
N LEU A 139 0.94 -19.26 -2.98
CA LEU A 139 1.32 -19.42 -4.40
C LEU A 139 1.78 -20.84 -4.73
N ASN A 140 2.43 -21.51 -3.79
CA ASN A 140 2.87 -22.90 -3.93
C ASN A 140 1.76 -23.93 -3.61
N GLY A 141 0.52 -23.51 -3.37
CA GLY A 141 -0.60 -24.40 -3.06
C GLY A 141 -0.51 -25.10 -1.71
N LYS A 142 0.49 -24.79 -0.86
CA LYS A 142 0.63 -25.35 0.50
C LYS A 142 -0.42 -24.82 1.46
N ARG A 143 -1.02 -23.68 1.13
CA ARG A 143 -2.04 -23.02 1.93
C ARG A 143 -3.19 -22.57 1.05
N THR A 144 -4.38 -23.05 1.35
CA THR A 144 -5.61 -22.53 0.76
C THR A 144 -6.15 -21.38 1.62
N LEU A 145 -6.85 -20.45 0.99
CA LEU A 145 -7.56 -19.35 1.69
C LEU A 145 -9.03 -19.70 1.95
N GLN A 146 -9.43 -20.95 1.70
CA GLN A 146 -10.76 -21.47 2.03
C GLN A 146 -10.83 -21.79 3.54
N ARG A 147 -12.02 -21.58 4.09
CA ARG A 147 -12.34 -21.77 5.50
C ARG A 147 -12.71 -23.22 5.79
#